data_AF-A0A183FLM2-F1
#
_entry.id   AF-A0A183FLM2-F1
#
_cell.length_a   1.000
_cell.length_b   1.000
_cell.length_c   1.000
_cell.angle_alpha   90.00
_cell.angle_beta   90.00
_cell.angle_gamma   90.00
#
_symmetry.space_group_name_H-M   'P 1'
#
loop_
_entity.id
_entity.type
_entity.pdbx_description
1 polymer ?
#
loop_
_entity_poly.entity_id
_entity_poly.type
_entity_poly.pdbx_seq_one_letter_code
_entity_poly.pdbx_strand_id
1 'polypeptide(L)'
;LRSLVTSLPCEERYLRRLCTGIANHEQDLGRIMSLKSEVRADISCALAKGLLLRGNDKGLAIFEELLERLCKADPGDRELLCDQLNELFDFDSPASDPARCLFRTTFLWRQSWERRCNATASIAFEVFLAASSAPATAQRGLLFLFYFLKTLLRKACLLIGQAPTVFIQFLPVFLVALSTEKHVDFAVLSALPRFISAVSEEKIGAVDGLAIVDALTRTISAETTPMAVVLDCLESLEVIARRLQHCISGKTVVMVAGATTNALGHTKRVVRQKAAAVRNTW
;
A
#
# COMPACT_ATOMS: atom_id res chain seq x y z
N LEU A 1 18.82 -22.96 17.23
CA LEU A 1 18.37 -22.03 16.17
C LEU A 1 19.52 -21.16 15.67
N ARG A 2 20.22 -20.39 16.51
CA ARG A 2 21.42 -19.62 16.09
C ARG A 2 22.50 -20.43 15.38
N SER A 3 22.85 -21.61 15.90
CA SER A 3 23.79 -22.51 15.23
C SER A 3 23.32 -22.95 13.84
N LEU A 4 22.01 -23.07 13.60
CA LEU A 4 21.44 -23.45 12.30
C LEU A 4 21.49 -22.28 11.30
N VAL A 5 21.33 -21.04 11.78
CA VAL A 5 21.43 -19.81 10.96
C VAL A 5 22.86 -19.63 10.43
N THR A 6 23.88 -20.03 11.20
CA THR A 6 25.30 -19.79 10.88
C THR A 6 26.02 -20.97 10.22
N SER A 7 25.44 -22.18 10.21
CA SER A 7 26.15 -23.41 9.78
C SER A 7 25.61 -24.09 8.52
N LEU A 8 24.37 -23.82 8.10
CA LEU A 8 23.77 -24.48 6.94
C LEU A 8 23.86 -23.61 5.69
N PRO A 9 24.21 -24.16 4.50
CA PRO A 9 23.94 -23.51 3.22
C PRO A 9 22.43 -23.49 3.02
N CYS A 10 21.78 -22.51 3.62
CA CYS A 10 20.34 -22.32 3.60
C CYS A 10 20.03 -21.21 2.58
N GLU A 11 19.07 -21.41 1.69
CA GLU A 11 18.64 -20.33 0.80
C GLU A 11 18.22 -19.12 1.64
N GLU A 12 18.53 -17.92 1.16
CA GLU A 12 18.32 -16.66 1.87
C GLU A 12 16.88 -16.50 2.38
N ARG A 13 15.90 -17.03 1.63
CA ARG A 13 14.50 -17.04 2.01
C ARG A 13 14.22 -17.81 3.30
N TYR A 14 14.85 -18.98 3.51
CA TYR A 14 14.68 -19.76 4.74
C TYR A 14 15.36 -19.08 5.92
N LEU A 15 16.52 -18.46 5.67
CA LEU A 15 17.27 -17.70 6.65
C LEU A 15 16.45 -16.52 7.20
N ARG A 16 15.83 -15.73 6.31
CA ARG A 16 14.93 -14.64 6.67
C ARG A 16 13.75 -15.14 7.52
N ARG A 17 13.10 -16.25 7.14
CA ARG A 17 12.00 -16.85 7.93
C ARG A 17 12.45 -17.23 9.34
N LEU A 18 13.61 -17.84 9.46
CA LEU A 18 14.19 -18.24 10.74
C LEU A 18 14.50 -17.02 11.62
N CYS A 19 15.07 -15.95 11.04
CA CYS A 19 15.31 -14.69 11.74
C CYS A 19 14.03 -14.00 12.19
N THR A 20 12.95 -14.04 11.39
CA THR A 20 11.62 -13.56 11.82
C THR A 20 11.11 -14.32 13.03
N GLY A 21 11.22 -15.66 13.02
CA GLY A 21 10.87 -16.49 14.17
C GLY A 21 11.69 -16.14 15.41
N ILE A 22 13.02 -16.04 15.28
CA ILE A 22 13.90 -15.69 16.41
C ILE A 22 13.50 -14.33 17.00
N ALA A 23 13.33 -13.31 16.16
CA ALA A 23 12.94 -11.96 16.61
C ALA A 23 11.57 -11.95 17.31
N ASN A 24 10.66 -12.83 16.91
CA ASN A 24 9.34 -12.95 17.51
C ASN A 24 9.36 -13.61 18.90
N HIS A 25 10.28 -14.55 19.14
CA HIS A 25 10.33 -15.35 20.39
C HIS A 25 11.39 -14.91 21.40
N GLU A 26 12.56 -14.47 20.95
CA GLU A 26 13.72 -14.14 21.81
C GLU A 26 13.48 -12.86 22.60
N GLN A 27 13.56 -12.89 23.93
CA GLN A 27 13.29 -11.69 24.75
C GLN A 27 14.47 -10.73 24.81
N ASP A 28 15.69 -11.23 24.63
CA ASP A 28 16.90 -10.44 24.66
C ASP A 28 17.11 -9.70 23.32
N LEU A 29 16.85 -8.39 23.33
CA LEU A 29 17.05 -7.53 22.16
C LEU A 29 18.52 -7.47 21.73
N GLY A 30 19.47 -7.55 22.66
CA GLY A 30 20.90 -7.59 22.33
C GLY A 30 21.23 -8.82 21.48
N ARG A 31 20.63 -9.97 21.83
CA ARG A 31 20.75 -11.19 21.03
C ARG A 31 20.03 -11.11 19.69
N ILE A 32 18.88 -10.46 19.60
CA ILE A 32 18.22 -10.27 18.31
C ILE A 32 19.10 -9.41 17.40
N MET A 33 19.65 -8.32 17.92
CA MET A 33 20.41 -7.36 17.12
C MET A 33 21.79 -7.89 16.70
N SER A 34 22.44 -8.75 17.49
CA SER A 34 23.71 -9.36 17.08
C SER A 34 23.57 -10.29 15.87
N LEU A 35 22.35 -10.75 15.53
CA LEU A 35 22.12 -11.49 14.29
C LEU A 35 22.46 -10.66 13.04
N LYS A 36 22.32 -9.32 13.09
CA LYS A 36 22.67 -8.47 11.94
C LYS A 36 24.15 -8.60 11.56
N SER A 37 25.03 -8.88 12.52
CA SER A 37 26.46 -9.10 12.28
C SER A 37 26.84 -10.57 12.07
N GLU A 38 26.04 -11.51 12.57
CA GLU A 38 26.31 -12.95 12.50
C GLU A 38 25.81 -13.59 11.19
N VAL A 39 24.85 -12.96 10.53
CA VAL A 39 24.17 -13.48 9.34
C VAL A 39 24.68 -12.79 8.08
N ARG A 40 24.99 -13.56 7.04
CA ARG A 40 25.56 -13.03 5.78
C ARG A 40 24.57 -12.26 4.90
N ALA A 41 23.26 -12.42 5.13
CA ALA A 41 22.20 -11.78 4.36
C ALA A 41 21.62 -10.57 5.10
N ASP A 42 21.03 -9.62 4.37
CA ASP A 42 20.26 -8.55 5.01
C ASP A 42 18.94 -9.12 5.58
N ILE A 43 18.92 -9.24 6.90
CA ILE A 43 17.77 -9.73 7.66
C ILE A 43 16.96 -8.61 8.32
N SER A 44 17.24 -7.35 8.01
CA SER A 44 16.62 -6.20 8.68
C SER A 44 15.09 -6.22 8.57
N CYS A 45 14.55 -6.52 7.38
CA CYS A 45 13.12 -6.70 7.17
C CYS A 45 12.55 -7.88 7.98
N ALA A 46 13.28 -9.00 8.06
CA ALA A 46 12.88 -10.17 8.83
C ALA A 46 12.81 -9.89 10.33
N LEU A 47 13.79 -9.15 10.86
CA LEU A 47 13.83 -8.72 12.26
C LEU A 47 12.71 -7.72 12.57
N ALA A 48 12.51 -6.72 11.70
CA ALA A 48 11.41 -5.76 11.84
C ALA A 48 10.06 -6.48 11.90
N LYS A 49 9.80 -7.41 10.96
CA LYS A 49 8.57 -8.21 10.94
C LYS A 49 8.36 -8.99 12.25
N GLY A 50 9.38 -9.70 12.71
CA GLY A 50 9.27 -10.51 13.94
C GLY A 50 9.02 -9.67 15.20
N LEU A 51 9.70 -8.51 15.31
CA LEU A 51 9.53 -7.56 16.41
C LEU A 51 8.15 -6.88 16.38
N LEU A 52 7.67 -6.48 15.21
CA LEU A 52 6.35 -5.88 15.06
C LEU A 52 5.24 -6.88 15.43
N LEU A 53 5.36 -8.14 14.99
CA LEU A 53 4.37 -9.20 15.27
C LEU A 53 4.20 -9.51 16.76
N ARG A 54 5.25 -9.35 17.58
CA ARG A 54 5.17 -9.51 19.04
C ARG A 54 4.89 -8.21 19.80
N GLY A 55 4.69 -7.12 19.07
CA GLY A 55 4.38 -5.83 19.67
C GLY A 55 5.58 -5.08 20.27
N ASN A 56 6.78 -5.20 19.70
CA ASN A 56 7.97 -4.45 20.15
C ASN A 56 8.27 -3.24 19.24
N ASP A 57 8.43 -2.06 19.83
CA ASP A 57 8.62 -0.80 19.10
C ASP A 57 9.96 -0.69 18.36
N LYS A 58 10.97 -1.50 18.74
CA LYS A 58 12.23 -1.57 17.98
C LYS A 58 12.00 -2.04 16.54
N GLY A 59 10.91 -2.79 16.28
CA GLY A 59 10.48 -3.12 14.93
C GLY A 59 10.08 -1.90 14.10
N LEU A 60 9.46 -0.88 14.71
CA LEU A 60 9.12 0.37 14.04
C LEU A 60 10.36 1.18 13.69
N ALA A 61 11.35 1.24 14.60
CA ALA A 61 12.61 1.93 14.33
C ALA A 61 13.40 1.28 13.18
N ILE A 62 13.47 -0.06 13.15
CA ILE A 62 14.13 -0.76 12.02
C ILE A 62 13.35 -0.55 10.72
N PHE A 63 12.02 -0.49 10.79
CA PHE A 63 11.18 -0.19 9.62
C PHE A 63 11.43 1.21 9.07
N GLU A 64 11.53 2.23 9.93
CA GLU A 64 11.91 3.60 9.55
C GLU A 64 13.29 3.64 8.88
N GLU A 65 14.30 3.00 9.48
CA GLU A 65 15.65 2.85 8.90
C GLU A 65 15.60 2.24 7.48
N LEU A 66 14.74 1.23 7.26
CA LEU A 66 14.57 0.57 5.97
C LEU A 66 13.95 1.49 4.90
N LEU A 67 12.98 2.32 5.29
CA LEU A 67 12.38 3.29 4.36
C LEU A 67 13.36 4.40 4.00
N GLU A 68 14.15 4.89 4.95
CA GLU A 68 15.21 5.84 4.65
C GLU A 68 16.27 5.26 3.71
N ARG A 69 16.64 3.99 3.93
CA ARG A 69 17.55 3.25 3.03
C ARG A 69 16.96 3.16 1.62
N LEU A 70 15.66 2.90 1.49
CA LEU A 70 14.99 2.84 0.17
C LEU A 70 15.11 4.15 -0.60
N CYS A 71 14.95 5.28 0.08
CA CYS A 71 15.10 6.60 -0.53
C CYS A 71 16.52 6.85 -1.04
N LYS A 72 17.55 6.28 -0.38
CA LYS A 72 18.97 6.51 -0.64
C LYS A 72 19.66 5.43 -1.48
N ALA A 73 19.07 4.24 -1.61
CA ALA A 73 19.68 3.07 -2.23
C ALA A 73 19.93 3.23 -3.74
N ASP A 74 20.86 2.47 -4.31
CA ASP A 74 21.08 2.42 -5.76
C ASP A 74 19.99 1.61 -6.48
N PRO A 75 19.80 1.76 -7.81
CA PRO A 75 18.69 1.14 -8.53
C PRO A 75 18.55 -0.38 -8.34
N GLY A 76 19.65 -1.14 -8.30
CA GLY A 76 19.61 -2.59 -8.08
C GLY A 76 19.22 -2.99 -6.65
N ASP A 77 19.66 -2.23 -5.65
CA ASP A 77 19.34 -2.48 -4.24
C ASP A 77 17.92 -2.05 -3.88
N ARG A 78 17.38 -1.05 -4.59
CA ARG A 78 16.00 -0.56 -4.38
C ARG A 78 14.94 -1.63 -4.65
N GLU A 79 15.07 -2.38 -5.74
CA GLU A 79 14.09 -3.41 -6.11
C GLU A 79 14.06 -4.53 -5.07
N LEU A 80 15.23 -5.03 -4.68
CA LEU A 80 15.37 -6.03 -3.63
C LEU A 80 14.77 -5.54 -2.30
N LEU A 81 15.03 -4.29 -1.93
CA LEU A 81 14.51 -3.71 -0.69
C LEU A 81 12.99 -3.50 -0.74
N CYS A 82 12.43 -3.11 -1.89
CA CYS A 82 10.99 -3.07 -2.11
C CYS A 82 10.34 -4.44 -1.94
N ASP A 83 10.92 -5.50 -2.49
CA ASP A 83 10.42 -6.86 -2.33
C ASP A 83 10.45 -7.32 -0.87
N GLN A 84 11.56 -7.06 -0.16
CA GLN A 84 11.66 -7.35 1.26
C GLN A 84 10.65 -6.56 2.12
N LEU A 85 10.42 -5.29 1.78
CA LEU A 85 9.41 -4.47 2.43
C LEU A 85 7.99 -4.98 2.12
N ASN A 86 7.72 -5.47 0.90
CA ASN A 86 6.45 -6.11 0.56
C ASN A 86 6.24 -7.41 1.38
N GLU A 87 7.29 -8.22 1.55
CA GLU A 87 7.28 -9.42 2.40
C GLU A 87 7.00 -9.10 3.87
N LEU A 88 7.42 -7.93 4.38
CA LEU A 88 7.16 -7.50 5.76
C LEU A 88 5.65 -7.50 6.06
N PHE A 89 4.84 -7.10 5.09
CA PHE A 89 3.38 -7.06 5.22
C PHE A 89 2.68 -8.32 4.71
N ASP A 90 3.38 -9.34 4.22
CA ASP A 90 2.77 -10.59 3.75
C ASP A 90 2.41 -11.51 4.93
N PHE A 91 1.15 -11.43 5.37
CA PHE A 91 0.60 -12.23 6.47
C PHE A 91 -0.03 -13.55 6.04
N ASP A 92 -0.27 -13.71 4.74
CA ASP A 92 -0.83 -14.94 4.19
C ASP A 92 0.26 -15.96 3.86
N SER A 93 1.52 -15.52 3.84
CA SER A 93 2.65 -16.45 3.76
C SER A 93 2.65 -17.44 4.92
N PRO A 94 3.08 -18.69 4.70
CA PRO A 94 3.31 -19.67 5.77
C PRO A 94 4.27 -19.17 6.86
N ALA A 95 5.11 -18.20 6.50
CA ALA A 95 6.04 -17.56 7.39
C ALA A 95 5.39 -16.60 8.37
N SER A 96 4.11 -16.25 8.20
CA SER A 96 3.28 -15.35 9.03
C SER A 96 2.04 -16.03 9.60
N ASP A 97 1.87 -17.33 9.31
CA ASP A 97 0.69 -18.10 9.68
C ASP A 97 0.72 -18.45 11.19
N PRO A 98 -0.19 -17.90 12.00
CA PRO A 98 -0.27 -18.17 13.43
C PRO A 98 -0.63 -19.64 13.73
N ALA A 99 -1.27 -20.35 12.79
CA ALA A 99 -1.64 -21.76 12.95
C ALA A 99 -0.44 -22.70 12.77
N ARG A 100 0.68 -22.22 12.20
CA ARG A 100 1.89 -23.02 11.94
C ARG A 100 2.95 -22.94 13.05
N CYS A 101 2.58 -22.52 14.27
CA CYS A 101 3.43 -22.52 15.48
C CYS A 101 4.75 -21.73 15.41
N LEU A 102 5.02 -20.94 14.36
CA LEU A 102 6.24 -20.13 14.26
C LEU A 102 6.19 -18.84 15.09
N PHE A 103 5.05 -18.54 15.73
CA PHE A 103 4.79 -17.26 16.37
C PHE A 103 4.31 -17.36 17.80
N ARG A 104 4.79 -16.45 18.64
CA ARG A 104 4.19 -16.10 19.92
C ARG A 104 3.06 -15.10 19.68
N THR A 105 2.03 -15.54 18.98
CA THR A 105 0.85 -14.73 18.64
C THR A 105 -0.35 -15.15 19.49
N THR A 106 -1.03 -14.19 20.10
CA THR A 106 -2.33 -14.42 20.75
C THR A 106 -3.43 -14.46 19.70
N PHE A 107 -4.64 -14.94 20.03
CA PHE A 107 -5.79 -14.90 19.11
C PHE A 107 -6.12 -13.49 18.56
N LEU A 108 -5.60 -12.44 19.21
CA LEU A 108 -5.75 -11.03 18.83
C LEU A 108 -4.59 -10.48 17.99
N TRP A 109 -3.67 -11.32 17.52
CA TRP A 109 -2.49 -10.86 16.79
C TRP A 109 -2.83 -10.03 15.55
N ARG A 110 -3.94 -10.34 14.86
CA ARG A 110 -4.43 -9.54 13.74
C ARG A 110 -4.75 -8.12 14.21
N GLN A 111 -5.57 -7.95 15.25
CA GLN A 111 -5.89 -6.62 15.81
C GLN A 111 -4.64 -5.86 16.31
N SER A 112 -3.70 -6.57 16.94
CA SER A 112 -2.42 -5.97 17.38
C SER A 112 -1.58 -5.48 16.20
N TRP A 113 -1.52 -6.29 15.14
CA TRP A 113 -0.86 -5.93 13.89
C TRP A 113 -1.55 -4.78 13.17
N GLU A 114 -2.88 -4.78 13.12
CA GLU A 114 -3.69 -3.69 12.53
C GLU A 114 -3.41 -2.35 13.22
N ARG A 115 -3.29 -2.34 14.55
CA ARG A 115 -2.85 -1.15 15.29
C ARG A 115 -1.44 -0.70 14.87
N ARG A 116 -0.53 -1.64 14.59
CA ARG A 116 0.84 -1.33 14.16
C ARG A 116 0.93 -0.95 12.68
N CYS A 117 0.01 -1.40 11.83
CA CYS A 117 -0.11 -0.91 10.46
C CYS A 117 -0.25 0.60 10.43
N ASN A 118 -1.05 1.17 11.34
CA ASN A 118 -1.21 2.62 11.46
C ASN A 118 0.12 3.31 11.78
N ALA A 119 0.89 2.78 12.73
CA ALA A 119 2.19 3.34 13.08
C ALA A 119 3.20 3.22 11.92
N THR A 120 3.27 2.07 11.24
CA THR A 120 4.12 1.90 10.05
C THR A 120 3.67 2.79 8.90
N ALA A 121 2.36 3.01 8.75
CA ALA A 121 1.81 3.87 7.73
C ALA A 121 2.19 5.34 7.99
N SER A 122 2.00 5.82 9.23
CA SER A 122 2.43 7.17 9.61
C SER A 122 3.93 7.39 9.40
N ILE A 123 4.78 6.43 9.80
CA ILE A 123 6.23 6.50 9.54
C ILE A 123 6.52 6.56 8.03
N ALA A 124 5.88 5.71 7.23
CA ALA A 124 6.04 5.71 5.78
C ALA A 124 5.64 7.04 5.15
N PHE A 125 4.60 7.68 5.68
CA PHE A 125 4.15 8.99 5.24
C PHE A 125 5.13 10.11 5.61
N GLU A 126 5.65 10.13 6.84
CA GLU A 126 6.66 11.11 7.26
C GLU A 126 7.94 11.00 6.41
N VAL A 127 8.41 9.77 6.16
CA VAL A 127 9.55 9.54 5.26
C VAL A 127 9.23 9.99 3.82
N PHE A 128 7.99 9.80 3.36
CA PHE A 128 7.54 10.28 2.06
C PHE A 128 7.56 11.81 1.97
N LEU A 129 7.05 12.50 2.99
CA LEU A 129 7.07 13.97 3.03
C LEU A 129 8.50 14.51 3.05
N ALA A 130 9.35 13.93 3.89
CA ALA A 130 10.77 14.28 3.96
C ALA A 130 11.45 14.10 2.59
N ALA A 131 11.21 12.96 1.93
CA ALA A 131 11.74 12.69 0.59
C ALA A 131 11.14 13.64 -0.48
N SER A 132 9.87 14.02 -0.37
CA SER A 132 9.18 14.94 -1.30
C SER A 132 9.75 16.36 -1.26
N SER A 133 10.35 16.75 -0.14
CA SER A 133 10.98 18.06 0.05
C SER A 133 12.44 18.14 -0.43
N ALA A 134 13.03 17.02 -0.87
CA ALA A 134 14.43 16.93 -1.28
C ALA A 134 14.63 17.18 -2.80
N PRO A 135 15.82 17.66 -3.24
CA PRO A 135 16.12 17.93 -4.65
C PRO A 135 16.07 16.68 -5.55
N ALA A 136 16.08 16.89 -6.88
CA ALA A 136 15.69 15.97 -7.96
C ALA A 136 16.21 14.50 -7.91
N THR A 137 17.24 14.18 -7.14
CA THR A 137 17.64 12.81 -6.82
C THR A 137 16.58 12.02 -6.02
N ALA A 138 15.61 12.70 -5.41
CA ALA A 138 14.51 12.11 -4.64
C ALA A 138 13.34 11.55 -5.48
N GLN A 139 13.21 11.91 -6.77
CA GLN A 139 12.09 11.50 -7.61
C GLN A 139 11.97 9.98 -7.81
N ARG A 140 13.09 9.25 -7.82
CA ARG A 140 13.08 7.78 -7.92
C ARG A 140 12.81 7.11 -6.57
N GLY A 141 13.39 7.62 -5.48
CA GLY A 141 13.08 7.15 -4.12
C GLY A 141 11.59 7.32 -3.78
N LEU A 142 11.00 8.44 -4.23
CA LEU A 142 9.56 8.69 -4.16
C LEU A 142 8.73 7.67 -4.94
N LEU A 143 9.18 7.27 -6.14
CA LEU A 143 8.49 6.26 -6.95
C LEU A 143 8.51 4.87 -6.27
N PHE A 144 9.64 4.47 -5.69
CA PHE A 144 9.74 3.18 -4.98
C PHE A 144 9.00 3.20 -3.64
N LEU A 145 9.10 4.30 -2.90
CA LEU A 145 8.30 4.51 -1.70
C LEU A 145 6.82 4.50 -2.05
N PHE A 146 6.45 5.06 -3.20
CA PHE A 146 5.11 5.02 -3.75
C PHE A 146 4.68 3.58 -4.11
N TYR A 147 5.51 2.77 -4.78
CA TYR A 147 5.21 1.35 -5.02
C TYR A 147 5.02 0.55 -3.74
N PHE A 148 5.90 0.77 -2.75
CA PHE A 148 5.74 0.18 -1.43
C PHE A 148 4.45 0.65 -0.76
N LEU A 149 4.12 1.94 -0.87
CA LEU A 149 2.88 2.49 -0.34
C LEU A 149 1.67 1.92 -1.06
N LYS A 150 1.72 1.56 -2.34
CA LYS A 150 0.63 0.81 -3.00
C LYS A 150 0.37 -0.53 -2.29
N THR A 151 1.42 -1.27 -1.94
CA THR A 151 1.28 -2.53 -1.18
C THR A 151 0.69 -2.28 0.20
N LEU A 152 1.17 -1.23 0.88
CA LEU A 152 0.66 -0.83 2.18
C LEU A 152 -0.80 -0.36 2.08
N LEU A 153 -1.17 0.42 1.06
CA LEU A 153 -2.52 0.89 0.77
C LEU A 153 -3.45 -0.28 0.44
N ARG A 154 -3.03 -1.23 -0.40
CA ARG A 154 -3.79 -2.45 -0.69
C ARG A 154 -4.15 -3.21 0.58
N LYS A 155 -3.22 -3.29 1.54
CA LYS A 155 -3.42 -3.98 2.82
C LYS A 155 -4.18 -3.11 3.83
N ALA A 156 -3.93 -1.80 3.85
CA ALA A 156 -4.65 -0.82 4.66
C ALA A 156 -6.11 -0.63 4.19
N CYS A 157 -6.43 -0.94 2.93
CA CYS A 157 -7.79 -0.95 2.41
C CYS A 157 -8.68 -2.03 3.04
N LEU A 158 -8.06 -3.07 3.61
CA LEU A 158 -8.73 -4.03 4.47
C LEU A 158 -9.01 -3.46 5.87
N LEU A 159 -8.35 -2.34 6.23
CA LEU A 159 -8.35 -1.71 7.55
C LEU A 159 -9.08 -0.36 7.60
N ILE A 160 -9.62 0.14 6.48
CA ILE A 160 -10.31 1.44 6.38
C ILE A 160 -11.42 1.59 7.43
N GLY A 161 -12.08 0.49 7.82
CA GLY A 161 -13.10 0.51 8.86
C GLY A 161 -12.60 0.84 10.26
N GLN A 162 -11.29 0.78 10.53
CA GLN A 162 -10.72 0.93 11.88
C GLN A 162 -9.83 2.16 12.08
N ALA A 163 -9.28 2.76 11.02
CA ALA A 163 -8.35 3.89 11.16
C ALA A 163 -8.41 4.89 9.97
N PRO A 164 -9.54 5.60 9.79
CA PRO A 164 -9.71 6.54 8.68
C PRO A 164 -8.71 7.71 8.71
N THR A 165 -8.26 8.13 9.89
CA THR A 165 -7.41 9.32 10.06
C THR A 165 -6.03 9.19 9.42
N VAL A 166 -5.37 8.04 9.57
CA VAL A 166 -4.05 7.77 8.96
C VAL A 166 -4.21 7.58 7.46
N PHE A 167 -5.32 6.98 7.01
CA PHE A 167 -5.59 6.80 5.59
C PHE A 167 -5.74 8.13 4.84
N ILE A 168 -6.39 9.12 5.45
CA ILE A 168 -6.56 10.47 4.88
C ILE A 168 -5.20 11.16 4.65
N GLN A 169 -4.18 10.88 5.46
CA GLN A 169 -2.85 11.47 5.30
C GLN A 169 -2.21 11.07 3.96
N PHE A 170 -2.57 9.90 3.40
CA PHE A 170 -2.04 9.44 2.11
C PHE A 170 -2.64 10.09 0.87
N LEU A 171 -3.53 11.08 1.02
CA LEU A 171 -4.11 11.79 -0.12
C LEU A 171 -3.07 12.25 -1.16
N PRO A 172 -1.95 12.91 -0.79
CA PRO A 172 -0.95 13.33 -1.77
C PRO A 172 -0.37 12.15 -2.54
N VAL A 173 -0.19 11.01 -1.87
CA VAL A 173 0.37 9.82 -2.49
C VAL A 173 -0.61 9.16 -3.45
N PHE A 174 -1.89 9.08 -3.08
CA PHE A 174 -2.95 8.64 -4.00
C PHE A 174 -3.05 9.53 -5.24
N LEU A 175 -2.92 10.85 -5.09
CA LEU A 175 -3.00 11.77 -6.23
C LEU A 175 -1.81 11.64 -7.16
N VAL A 176 -0.59 11.47 -6.61
CA VAL A 176 0.60 11.15 -7.41
C VAL A 176 0.40 9.83 -8.16
N ALA A 177 -0.18 8.81 -7.50
CA ALA A 177 -0.49 7.53 -8.11
C ALA A 177 -1.29 7.61 -9.41
N LEU A 178 -2.33 8.43 -9.35
CA LEU A 178 -3.28 8.60 -10.43
C LEU A 178 -2.70 9.45 -11.57
N SER A 179 -1.71 10.30 -11.25
CA SER A 179 -1.14 11.29 -12.16
C SER A 179 0.14 10.84 -12.87
N THR A 180 0.97 10.00 -12.23
CA THR A 180 2.32 9.67 -12.74
C THR A 180 2.34 8.51 -13.74
N GLU A 181 1.39 7.58 -13.67
CA GLU A 181 1.43 6.37 -14.50
C GLU A 181 0.47 6.46 -15.70
N LYS A 182 0.94 6.05 -16.89
CA LYS A 182 0.05 5.80 -18.06
C LYS A 182 -1.01 4.74 -17.75
N HIS A 183 -0.65 3.76 -16.92
CA HIS A 183 -1.52 2.70 -16.42
C HIS A 183 -1.50 2.72 -14.89
N VAL A 184 -2.61 3.11 -14.29
CA VAL A 184 -2.75 3.11 -12.83
C VAL A 184 -2.90 1.66 -12.34
N ASP A 185 -2.19 1.33 -11.27
CA ASP A 185 -2.35 0.06 -10.57
C ASP A 185 -3.80 -0.18 -10.11
N PHE A 186 -4.34 -1.34 -10.45
CA PHE A 186 -5.71 -1.73 -10.12
C PHE A 186 -6.00 -1.73 -8.62
N ALA A 187 -5.01 -2.05 -7.77
CA ALA A 187 -5.20 -2.01 -6.32
C ALA A 187 -5.47 -0.58 -5.81
N VAL A 188 -4.86 0.42 -6.44
CA VAL A 188 -5.10 1.84 -6.12
C VAL A 188 -6.50 2.26 -6.54
N LEU A 189 -6.96 1.80 -7.71
CA LEU A 189 -8.31 2.09 -8.21
C LEU A 189 -9.39 1.41 -7.36
N SER A 190 -9.20 0.15 -6.96
CA SER A 190 -10.13 -0.59 -6.09
C SER A 190 -10.26 0.02 -4.69
N ALA A 191 -9.23 0.74 -4.22
CA ALA A 191 -9.24 1.45 -2.95
C ALA A 191 -10.03 2.76 -2.97
N LEU A 192 -10.18 3.34 -4.16
CA LEU A 192 -10.54 4.74 -4.34
C LEU A 192 -11.95 5.11 -3.86
N PRO A 193 -13.01 4.28 -4.05
CA PRO A 193 -14.35 4.62 -3.55
C PRO A 193 -14.37 4.82 -2.04
N ARG A 194 -13.68 3.93 -1.31
CA ARG A 194 -13.57 3.97 0.15
C ARG A 194 -12.70 5.13 0.61
N PHE A 195 -11.62 5.41 -0.12
CA PHE A 195 -10.75 6.54 0.14
C PHE A 195 -11.48 7.86 0.02
N ILE A 196 -12.17 8.11 -1.11
CA ILE A 196 -12.97 9.32 -1.29
C ILE A 196 -14.05 9.40 -0.20
N SER A 197 -14.67 8.26 0.15
CA SER A 197 -15.67 8.18 1.23
C SER A 197 -15.12 8.52 2.63
N ALA A 198 -13.84 8.28 2.89
CA ALA A 198 -13.21 8.55 4.19
C ALA A 198 -12.66 9.98 4.32
N VAL A 199 -12.30 10.61 3.20
CA VAL A 199 -11.68 11.95 3.18
C VAL A 199 -12.73 13.06 3.31
N SER A 200 -12.36 14.12 4.04
CA SER A 200 -13.12 15.36 4.14
C SER A 200 -13.15 16.06 2.77
N GLU A 201 -14.33 16.54 2.35
CA GLU A 201 -14.55 17.05 0.98
C GLU A 201 -13.63 18.24 0.65
N GLU A 202 -13.34 19.08 1.65
CA GLU A 202 -12.43 20.24 1.57
C GLU A 202 -10.98 19.88 1.23
N LYS A 203 -10.55 18.63 1.50
CA LYS A 203 -9.17 18.20 1.24
C LYS A 203 -8.91 17.85 -0.22
N ILE A 204 -9.95 17.55 -0.99
CA ILE A 204 -9.83 17.22 -2.41
C ILE A 204 -10.22 18.46 -3.19
N GLY A 205 -9.22 19.17 -3.73
CA GLY A 205 -9.44 20.36 -4.53
C GLY A 205 -9.99 20.03 -5.93
N ALA A 206 -10.48 21.04 -6.65
CA ALA A 206 -11.01 20.86 -8.00
C ALA A 206 -9.97 20.29 -9.00
N VAL A 207 -8.70 20.67 -8.85
CA VAL A 207 -7.58 20.15 -9.66
C VAL A 207 -7.35 18.66 -9.38
N ASP A 208 -7.37 18.27 -8.11
CA ASP A 208 -7.21 16.88 -7.69
C ASP A 208 -8.39 16.03 -8.15
N GLY A 209 -9.61 16.55 -8.01
CA GLY A 209 -10.82 15.92 -8.52
C GLY A 209 -10.78 15.69 -10.03
N LEU A 210 -10.28 16.66 -10.80
CA LEU A 210 -10.07 16.49 -12.24
C LEU A 210 -9.06 15.38 -12.55
N ALA A 211 -7.92 15.34 -11.83
CA ALA A 211 -6.90 14.30 -12.02
C ALA A 211 -7.45 12.89 -11.69
N ILE A 212 -8.25 12.78 -10.63
CA ILE A 212 -8.94 11.55 -10.26
C ILE A 212 -9.90 11.12 -11.37
N VAL A 213 -10.78 12.02 -11.83
CA VAL A 213 -11.75 11.71 -12.90
C VAL A 213 -11.05 11.31 -14.20
N ASP A 214 -9.95 11.97 -14.55
CA ASP A 214 -9.14 11.62 -15.72
C ASP A 214 -8.59 10.20 -15.64
N ALA A 215 -7.96 9.83 -14.52
CA ALA A 215 -7.44 8.49 -14.30
C ALA A 215 -8.54 7.41 -14.37
N LEU A 216 -9.70 7.67 -13.76
CA LEU A 216 -10.85 6.77 -13.76
C LEU A 216 -11.42 6.56 -15.17
N THR A 217 -11.71 7.65 -15.88
CA THR A 217 -12.34 7.61 -17.20
C THR A 217 -11.43 6.99 -18.27
N ARG A 218 -10.12 7.25 -18.17
CA ARG A 218 -9.09 6.59 -18.99
C ARG A 218 -9.06 5.08 -18.76
N THR A 219 -9.11 4.64 -17.50
CA THR A 219 -9.08 3.22 -17.15
C THR A 219 -10.34 2.47 -17.59
N ILE A 220 -11.52 3.09 -17.43
CA ILE A 220 -12.80 2.53 -17.89
C ILE A 220 -12.80 2.36 -19.42
N SER A 221 -12.16 3.27 -20.14
CA SER A 221 -12.13 3.26 -21.61
C SER A 221 -11.06 2.33 -22.20
N ALA A 222 -10.18 1.75 -21.37
CA ALA A 222 -9.14 0.84 -21.86
C ALA A 222 -9.69 -0.58 -22.05
N GLU A 223 -9.43 -1.17 -23.22
CA GLU A 223 -9.99 -2.48 -23.62
C GLU A 223 -9.52 -3.65 -22.72
N THR A 224 -8.34 -3.54 -22.12
CA THR A 224 -7.71 -4.61 -21.33
C THR A 224 -8.06 -4.56 -19.85
N THR A 225 -8.92 -3.64 -19.41
CA THR A 225 -9.22 -3.45 -17.99
C THR A 225 -10.12 -4.58 -17.45
N PRO A 226 -9.75 -5.27 -16.36
CA PRO A 226 -10.60 -6.28 -15.74
C PRO A 226 -11.93 -5.71 -15.28
N MET A 227 -13.00 -6.49 -15.43
CA MET A 227 -14.36 -6.08 -15.08
C MET A 227 -14.49 -5.55 -13.64
N ALA A 228 -13.83 -6.19 -12.67
CA ALA A 228 -13.88 -5.76 -11.27
C ALA A 228 -13.37 -4.31 -11.11
N VAL A 229 -12.28 -3.98 -11.79
CA VAL A 229 -11.67 -2.64 -11.77
C VAL A 229 -12.59 -1.63 -12.45
N VAL A 230 -13.24 -2.00 -13.56
CA VAL A 230 -14.23 -1.11 -14.21
C VAL A 230 -15.37 -0.77 -13.24
N LEU A 231 -15.85 -1.76 -12.48
CA LEU A 231 -16.89 -1.54 -11.47
C LEU A 231 -16.43 -0.63 -10.33
N ASP A 232 -15.20 -0.83 -9.82
CA ASP A 232 -14.62 0.02 -8.78
C ASP A 232 -14.42 1.47 -9.28
N CYS A 233 -14.02 1.64 -10.54
CA CYS A 233 -13.89 2.96 -11.15
C CYS A 233 -15.25 3.66 -11.30
N LEU A 234 -16.28 2.93 -11.75
CA LEU A 234 -17.64 3.46 -11.85
C LEU A 234 -18.21 3.81 -10.47
N GLU A 235 -17.97 2.99 -9.45
CA GLU A 235 -18.34 3.30 -8.07
C GLU A 235 -17.63 4.55 -7.55
N SER A 236 -16.33 4.71 -7.87
CA SER A 236 -15.58 5.92 -7.53
C SER A 236 -16.22 7.17 -8.14
N LEU A 237 -16.59 7.12 -9.43
CA LEU A 237 -17.29 8.22 -10.10
C LEU A 237 -18.63 8.53 -9.41
N GLU A 238 -19.40 7.52 -9.02
CA GLU A 238 -20.66 7.73 -8.29
C GLU A 238 -20.47 8.40 -6.93
N VAL A 239 -19.39 8.06 -6.20
CA VAL A 239 -19.05 8.71 -4.93
C VAL A 239 -18.63 10.16 -5.16
N ILE A 240 -17.85 10.44 -6.20
CA ILE A 240 -17.43 11.81 -6.56
C ILE A 240 -18.65 12.68 -6.87
N ALA A 241 -19.59 12.21 -7.69
CA ALA A 241 -20.79 12.99 -8.04
C ALA A 241 -21.63 13.37 -6.81
N ARG A 242 -21.69 12.48 -5.82
CA ARG A 242 -22.48 12.71 -4.60
C ARG A 242 -21.77 13.61 -3.59
N ARG A 243 -20.45 13.48 -3.45
CA ARG A 243 -19.68 14.09 -2.35
C ARG A 243 -18.78 15.25 -2.75
N LEU A 244 -18.30 15.26 -3.99
CA LEU A 244 -17.32 16.25 -4.46
C LEU A 244 -17.93 17.11 -5.57
N GLN A 245 -19.12 17.68 -5.30
CA GLN A 245 -19.84 18.50 -6.28
C GLN A 245 -19.01 19.70 -6.76
N HIS A 246 -18.17 20.26 -5.90
CA HIS A 246 -17.24 21.35 -6.23
C HIS A 246 -16.14 20.94 -7.23
N CYS A 247 -15.91 19.65 -7.44
CA CYS A 247 -14.97 19.12 -8.43
C CYS A 247 -15.63 18.84 -9.79
N ILE A 248 -16.96 18.99 -9.90
CA ILE A 248 -17.70 18.77 -11.15
C ILE A 248 -17.62 20.02 -12.01
N SER A 249 -17.24 19.84 -13.27
CA SER A 249 -17.12 20.89 -14.29
C SER A 249 -17.63 20.36 -15.62
N GLY A 250 -17.92 21.24 -16.58
CA GLY A 250 -18.31 20.80 -17.92
C GLY A 250 -17.29 19.85 -18.56
N LYS A 251 -15.99 20.03 -18.27
CA LYS A 251 -14.93 19.13 -18.74
C LYS A 251 -15.07 17.72 -18.14
N THR A 252 -15.23 17.61 -16.82
CA THR A 252 -15.33 16.30 -16.16
C THR A 252 -16.61 15.58 -16.55
N VAL A 253 -17.73 16.30 -16.73
CA VAL A 253 -18.99 15.74 -17.23
C VAL A 253 -18.81 15.10 -18.62
N VAL A 254 -18.16 15.80 -19.55
CA VAL A 254 -17.90 15.26 -20.90
C VAL A 254 -17.02 14.01 -20.85
N MET A 255 -15.98 14.00 -20.00
CA MET A 255 -15.10 12.83 -19.81
C MET A 255 -15.87 11.62 -19.27
N VAL A 256 -16.69 11.83 -18.24
CA VAL A 256 -17.52 10.78 -17.64
C VAL A 256 -18.57 10.27 -18.63
N ALA A 257 -19.20 11.15 -19.40
CA ALA A 257 -20.15 10.77 -20.44
C ALA A 257 -19.49 9.88 -21.53
N GLY A 258 -18.26 10.20 -21.94
CA GLY A 258 -17.49 9.38 -22.87
C GLY A 258 -17.18 7.99 -22.30
N ALA A 259 -16.60 7.94 -21.10
CA ALA A 259 -16.23 6.68 -20.45
C ALA A 259 -17.45 5.79 -20.13
N THR A 260 -18.56 6.37 -19.66
CA THR A 260 -19.79 5.62 -19.40
C THR A 260 -20.44 5.13 -20.69
N THR A 261 -20.33 5.85 -21.80
CA THR A 261 -20.79 5.36 -23.11
C THR A 261 -20.01 4.11 -23.53
N ASN A 262 -18.68 4.11 -23.35
CA ASN A 262 -17.86 2.91 -23.57
C ASN A 262 -18.28 1.76 -22.64
N ALA A 263 -18.47 2.02 -21.35
CA ALA A 263 -18.88 1.02 -20.38
C ALA A 263 -20.31 0.46 -20.61
N LEU A 264 -21.21 1.25 -21.19
CA LEU A 264 -22.54 0.79 -21.64
C LEU A 264 -22.45 -0.23 -22.79
N GLY A 265 -21.38 -0.20 -23.58
CA GLY A 265 -21.07 -1.20 -24.60
C GLY A 265 -20.45 -2.49 -24.06
N HIS A 266 -20.14 -2.57 -22.76
CA HIS A 266 -19.43 -3.72 -22.17
C HIS A 266 -20.25 -5.02 -22.24
N THR A 267 -19.60 -6.17 -22.42
CA THR A 267 -20.27 -7.48 -22.60
C THR A 267 -21.10 -7.92 -21.39
N LYS A 268 -20.68 -7.56 -20.18
CA LYS A 268 -21.32 -7.95 -18.92
C LYS A 268 -22.41 -6.97 -18.48
N ARG A 269 -23.60 -7.49 -18.17
CA ARG A 269 -24.79 -6.71 -17.75
C ARG A 269 -24.55 -5.84 -16.53
N VAL A 270 -23.81 -6.35 -15.53
CA VAL A 270 -23.52 -5.64 -14.28
C VAL A 270 -22.79 -4.31 -14.53
N VAL A 271 -21.83 -4.30 -15.45
CA VAL A 271 -21.09 -3.08 -15.84
C VAL A 271 -22.02 -2.08 -16.51
N ARG A 272 -22.85 -2.54 -17.46
CA ARG A 272 -23.80 -1.67 -18.16
C ARG A 272 -24.80 -1.01 -17.21
N GLN A 273 -25.33 -1.77 -16.24
CA GLN A 273 -26.26 -1.24 -15.24
C GLN A 273 -25.61 -0.18 -14.35
N LYS A 274 -24.39 -0.45 -13.86
CA LYS A 274 -23.64 0.51 -13.05
C LYS A 274 -23.28 1.77 -13.87
N ALA A 275 -22.86 1.60 -15.13
CA ALA A 275 -22.55 2.72 -16.03
C ALA A 275 -23.77 3.61 -16.31
N ALA A 276 -24.96 3.02 -16.51
CA ALA A 276 -26.20 3.78 -16.66
C ALA A 276 -26.53 4.60 -15.40
N ALA A 277 -26.38 4.00 -14.22
CA ALA A 277 -26.62 4.68 -12.94
C ALA A 277 -25.66 5.86 -12.73
N VAL A 278 -24.36 5.65 -12.97
CA VAL A 278 -23.34 6.71 -12.91
C VAL A 278 -23.67 7.82 -13.90
N ARG A 279 -23.97 7.48 -15.16
CA ARG A 279 -24.29 8.48 -16.19
C ARG A 279 -25.51 9.33 -15.86
N ASN A 280 -26.51 8.78 -15.16
CA ASN A 280 -27.68 9.55 -14.75
C ASN A 280 -27.42 10.45 -13.53
N THR A 281 -26.37 10.15 -12.76
CA THR A 281 -26.00 10.91 -11.54
C THR A 281 -25.10 12.10 -11.86
N TRP A 282 -24.28 11.98 -12.92
CA TRP A 282 -23.37 13.00 -13.43
C TRP A 282 -24.03 13.92 -14.46
#